data_AF-A0A8R1HWW1-F1
#
_entry.id   AF-A0A8R1HWW1-F1
#
_cell.length_a   1.000
_cell.length_b   1.000
_cell.length_c   1.000
_cell.angle_alpha   90.00
_cell.angle_beta   90.00
_cell.angle_gamma   90.00
#
_symmetry.space_group_name_H-M   'P 1'
#
loop_
_entity.id
_entity.type
_entity.pdbx_description
1 polymer ?
#
loop_
_entity_poly.entity_id
_entity_poly.type
_entity_poly.pdbx_seq_one_letter_code
_entity_poly.pdbx_strand_id
1 'polypeptide(L)'
;MVQTDFRPISLTSKLCRIVKAIAPFDYHLFRPLKLFLKEKRFAKYEDLTMAVFDFFDSQSAAFWKKGIGDLPERWLTVVTNDGQYIVD
;
A
#
# COMPACT_ATOMS: atom_id res chain seq x y z
N MET A 1 15.54 -29.17 11.54
CA MET A 1 15.85 -28.11 10.55
C MET A 1 14.73 -28.11 9.53
N VAL A 2 13.82 -27.13 9.58
CA VAL A 2 12.79 -26.97 8.54
C VAL A 2 13.44 -26.17 7.42
N GLN A 3 13.63 -26.82 6.29
CA GLN A 3 14.18 -26.23 5.08
C GLN A 3 13.14 -25.26 4.54
N THR A 4 13.33 -23.96 4.77
CA THR A 4 12.52 -22.92 4.14
C THR A 4 12.89 -22.85 2.68
N ASP A 5 12.04 -23.42 1.84
CA ASP A 5 12.13 -23.43 0.39
C ASP A 5 11.96 -22.00 -0.15
N PHE A 6 13.06 -21.25 -0.22
CA PHE A 6 13.10 -19.92 -0.84
C PHE A 6 13.04 -20.10 -2.36
N ARG A 7 11.82 -20.23 -2.90
CA ARG A 7 11.62 -20.14 -4.35
C ARG A 7 12.10 -18.76 -4.84
N PRO A 8 13.05 -18.70 -5.81
CA PRO A 8 13.53 -17.43 -6.32
C PRO A 8 12.38 -16.71 -7.03
N ILE A 9 12.00 -15.57 -6.46
CA ILE A 9 11.02 -14.66 -7.05
C ILE A 9 11.64 -14.13 -8.34
N SER A 10 10.97 -14.33 -9.49
CA SER A 10 11.44 -13.84 -10.79
C SER A 10 11.71 -12.33 -10.74
N LEU A 11 12.65 -11.84 -11.55
CA LEU A 11 13.02 -10.42 -11.61
C LEU A 11 11.79 -9.50 -11.79
N THR A 12 10.80 -9.96 -12.55
CA THR A 12 9.51 -9.30 -12.78
C THR A 12 8.65 -9.21 -11.52
N SER A 13 8.61 -10.27 -10.71
CA SER A 13 7.89 -10.26 -9.44
C SER A 13 8.64 -9.47 -8.36
N LYS A 14 9.98 -9.43 -8.40
CA LYS A 14 10.79 -8.56 -7.53
C LYS A 14 10.53 -7.08 -7.85
N LEU A 15 10.50 -6.71 -9.12
CA LEU A 15 10.20 -5.35 -9.57
C LEU A 15 8.79 -4.89 -9.18
N CYS A 16 7.77 -5.71 -9.43
CA CYS A 16 6.38 -5.40 -9.07
C CYS A 16 6.21 -5.13 -7.56
N ARG A 17 6.97 -5.84 -6.72
CA ARG A 17 6.95 -5.67 -5.27
C ARG A 17 7.66 -4.41 -4.80
N ILE A 18 8.79 -4.05 -5.41
CA ILE A 18 9.48 -2.79 -5.12
C ILE A 18 8.59 -1.60 -5.46
N VAL A 19 7.95 -1.64 -6.63
CA VAL A 19 7.00 -0.59 -7.05
C VAL A 19 5.86 -0.45 -6.04
N LYS A 20 5.33 -1.57 -5.54
CA LYS A 20 4.28 -1.57 -4.52
C LYS A 20 4.73 -0.97 -3.17
N ALA A 21 5.97 -1.20 -2.75
CA ALA A 21 6.51 -0.66 -1.50
C ALA A 21 6.75 0.86 -1.57
N ILE A 22 6.93 1.39 -2.78
CA ILE A 22 7.23 2.79 -3.07
C ILE A 22 6.00 3.59 -3.46
N ALA A 23 4.95 2.96 -4.01
CA ALA A 23 3.75 3.65 -4.44
C ALA A 23 2.93 4.15 -3.24
N PRO A 24 2.75 5.48 -3.07
CA PRO A 24 1.98 6.04 -1.95
C PRO A 24 0.55 5.51 -1.89
N PHE A 25 -0.02 5.19 -3.05
CA PHE A 25 -1.33 4.58 -3.14
C PHE A 25 -1.38 3.19 -2.49
N ASP A 26 -0.34 2.38 -2.67
CA ASP A 26 -0.32 0.99 -2.19
C ASP A 26 -0.04 0.85 -0.71
N TYR A 27 0.94 1.59 -0.16
CA TYR A 27 1.28 1.46 1.26
C TYR A 27 0.41 2.34 2.16
N HIS A 28 -0.02 3.51 1.69
CA HIS A 28 -0.70 4.51 2.53
C HIS A 28 -2.19 4.63 2.27
N LEU A 29 -2.64 4.62 1.00
CA LEU A 29 -4.05 4.83 0.67
C LEU A 29 -4.89 3.55 0.71
N PHE A 30 -4.44 2.49 0.04
CA PHE A 30 -5.24 1.28 -0.14
C PHE A 30 -5.40 0.47 1.15
N ARG A 31 -4.49 0.58 2.12
CA ARG A 31 -4.63 -0.10 3.41
C ARG A 31 -5.84 0.44 4.21
N PRO A 32 -5.93 1.76 4.53
CA PRO A 32 -7.09 2.33 5.19
C PRO A 32 -8.38 2.21 4.37
N LEU A 33 -8.31 2.41 3.05
CA LEU A 33 -9.49 2.30 2.19
C LEU A 33 -10.08 0.88 2.23
N LYS A 34 -9.24 -0.17 2.17
CA LYS A 34 -9.71 -1.56 2.28
C LYS A 34 -10.36 -1.83 3.63
N LEU A 35 -9.80 -1.30 4.72
CA LEU A 35 -10.38 -1.44 6.05
C LEU A 35 -11.75 -0.76 6.13
N PHE A 36 -11.84 0.48 5.64
CA PHE A 36 -13.10 1.24 5.59
C PHE A 36 -14.19 0.54 4.76
N LEU A 37 -13.81 -0.02 3.60
CA LEU A 37 -14.74 -0.73 2.73
C LEU A 37 -15.14 -2.11 3.27
N LYS A 38 -14.25 -2.79 4.02
CA LYS A 38 -14.53 -4.12 4.60
C LYS A 38 -15.70 -4.10 5.59
N GLU A 39 -15.92 -2.98 6.26
CA GLU A 39 -16.98 -2.82 7.26
C GLU A 39 -18.34 -2.48 6.64
N LYS A 40 -18.41 -2.24 5.31
CA LYS A 40 -19.62 -1.82 4.60
C LYS A 40 -20.11 -2.89 3.63
N ARG A 41 -21.43 -2.96 3.44
CA ARG A 41 -22.08 -3.74 2.39
C ARG A 41 -22.76 -2.78 1.42
N PHE A 42 -22.50 -2.96 0.14
CA PHE A 42 -23.04 -2.11 -0.92
C PHE A 42 -24.04 -2.92 -1.75
N ALA A 43 -25.23 -2.38 -1.95
CA ALA A 43 -26.26 -2.99 -2.79
C ALA A 43 -26.15 -2.49 -4.24
N LYS A 44 -25.66 -1.26 -4.43
CA LYS A 44 -25.49 -0.63 -5.73
C LYS A 44 -24.09 -0.06 -5.93
N TYR A 45 -23.74 0.18 -7.19
CA TYR A 45 -22.46 0.78 -7.56
C TYR A 45 -22.35 2.23 -7.09
N GLU A 46 -23.46 2.97 -7.09
CA GLU A 46 -23.51 4.35 -6.62
C GLU A 46 -23.19 4.44 -5.12
N ASP A 47 -23.67 3.49 -4.32
CA ASP A 47 -23.39 3.42 -2.87
C ASP A 47 -21.90 3.21 -2.59
N LEU A 48 -21.25 2.35 -3.39
CA LEU A 48 -19.80 2.15 -3.33
C LEU A 48 -19.05 3.44 -3.71
N THR A 49 -19.49 4.09 -4.80
CA THR A 49 -18.87 5.31 -5.31
C THR A 49 -18.94 6.43 -4.26
N MET A 50 -20.11 6.64 -3.65
CA MET A 50 -20.28 7.62 -2.57
C MET A 50 -19.41 7.28 -1.36
N ALA A 51 -19.36 6.02 -0.93
CA ALA A 51 -18.52 5.65 0.21
C ALA A 51 -17.02 5.88 -0.05
N VAL A 52 -16.56 5.71 -1.29
CA VAL A 52 -15.19 6.04 -1.66
C VAL A 52 -14.95 7.55 -1.59
N PHE A 53 -15.88 8.38 -2.06
CA PHE A 53 -15.78 9.84 -1.93
C PHE A 53 -15.80 10.29 -0.46
N ASP A 54 -16.74 9.77 0.34
CA ASP A 54 -16.80 10.03 1.79
C ASP A 54 -15.49 9.67 2.49
N PHE A 55 -14.86 8.56 2.09
CA PHE A 55 -13.55 8.19 2.62
C PHE A 55 -12.51 9.27 2.33
N PHE A 56 -12.43 9.75 1.08
CA PHE A 56 -11.47 10.79 0.70
C PHE A 56 -11.71 12.10 1.45
N ASP A 57 -12.97 12.53 1.56
CA ASP A 57 -13.36 13.76 2.25
C ASP A 57 -13.14 13.68 3.77
N SER A 58 -13.23 12.48 4.35
CA SER A 58 -12.95 12.26 5.78
C SER A 58 -11.45 12.30 6.13
N GLN A 59 -10.54 12.21 5.14
CA GLN A 59 -9.11 12.21 5.43
C GLN A 59 -8.59 13.61 5.73
N SER A 60 -7.78 13.73 6.78
CA SER A 60 -7.13 14.99 7.13
C SER A 60 -6.03 15.37 6.13
N ALA A 61 -5.70 16.67 6.03
CA ALA A 61 -4.54 17.12 5.26
C ALA A 61 -3.22 16.48 5.74
N ALA A 62 -3.12 16.15 7.03
CA ALA A 62 -1.96 15.46 7.60
C ALA A 62 -1.82 14.03 7.06
N PHE A 63 -2.94 13.34 6.81
CA PHE A 63 -2.93 12.01 6.18
C PHE A 63 -2.25 12.06 4.82
N TRP A 64 -2.65 12.98 3.94
CA TRP A 64 -2.06 13.13 2.60
C TRP A 64 -0.59 13.54 2.66
N LYS A 65 -0.25 14.46 3.55
CA LYS A 65 1.14 14.90 3.77
C LYS A 65 2.03 13.75 4.22
N LYS A 66 1.56 12.90 5.14
CA LYS A 66 2.31 11.72 5.61
C LYS A 66 2.58 10.73 4.47
N GLY A 67 1.56 10.45 3.65
CA GLY A 67 1.71 9.56 2.51
C GLY A 67 2.86 9.96 1.57
N ILE A 68 3.01 11.26 1.29
CA ILE A 68 4.10 11.78 0.44
C ILE A 68 5.40 11.94 1.24
N GLY A 69 5.32 12.37 2.50
CA GLY A 69 6.46 12.63 3.37
C GLY A 69 7.27 11.39 3.73
N ASP A 70 6.63 10.22 3.78
CA ASP A 70 7.30 8.93 4.06
C ASP A 70 8.06 8.38 2.82
N LEU A 71 7.90 8.99 1.64
CA LEU A 71 8.48 8.50 0.39
C LEU A 71 10.02 8.48 0.39
N PRO A 72 10.73 9.54 0.85
CA PRO A 72 12.19 9.55 0.88
C PRO A 72 12.77 8.47 1.81
N GLU A 73 12.12 8.23 2.95
CA GLU A 73 12.53 7.19 3.91
C GLU A 73 12.37 5.80 3.29
N ARG A 74 11.23 5.51 2.65
CA ARG A 74 11.00 4.24 1.96
C ARG A 74 11.98 4.01 0.81
N TRP A 75 12.29 5.04 0.03
CA TRP A 75 13.31 4.96 -1.01
C TRP A 75 14.68 4.58 -0.43
N LEU A 76 15.08 5.23 0.67
CA LEU A 76 16.32 4.91 1.35
C LEU A 76 16.35 3.46 1.83
N THR A 77 15.24 2.95 2.38
CA THR A 77 15.15 1.55 2.82
C THR A 77 15.25 0.58 1.64
N VAL A 78 14.61 0.85 0.50
CA VAL A 78 14.73 -0.01 -0.70
C VAL A 78 16.17 -0.06 -1.20
N VAL A 79 16.85 1.09 -1.25
CA VAL A 79 18.25 1.19 -1.69
C VAL A 79 19.18 0.47 -0.73
N THR A 80 19.00 0.67 0.58
CA THR A 80 19.83 0.05 1.63
C THR A 80 19.66 -1.47 1.70
N ASN A 81 18.48 -1.97 1.33
CA ASN A 81 18.18 -3.40 1.35
C ASN A 81 18.48 -4.11 0.01
N ASP A 82 19.21 -3.51 -0.94
CA ASP A 82 19.46 -4.08 -2.27
C ASP A 82 18.17 -4.53 -3.01
N GLY A 83 17.11 -3.73 -2.85
CA GLY A 83 15.79 -4.03 -3.38
C GLY A 83 15.12 -5.25 -2.71
N GLN A 84 15.54 -5.63 -1.51
CA GLN A 84 14.83 -6.57 -0.65
C GLN A 84 13.72 -5.88 0.15
N TYR A 85 12.74 -6.69 0.52
CA TYR A 85 11.43 -6.32 1.03
C TYR A 85 11.46 -5.36 2.24
N ILE A 86 10.60 -4.33 2.21
CA ILE A 86 10.23 -3.55 3.39
C ILE A 86 8.99 -4.22 4.00
N VAL A 87 9.15 -4.83 5.17
CA VAL A 87 8.04 -5.39 5.95
C VAL A 87 7.41 -4.25 6.75
N ASP A 88 6.15 -3.93 6.46
CA ASP A 88 5.25 -3.12 7.30
C ASP A 88 4.12 -3.99 7.84
#